data_AF-A0A8H7XSU1-F1
#
_entry.id   AF-A0A8H7XSU1-F1
#
_cell.length_a   1.000
_cell.length_b   1.000
_cell.length_c   1.000
_cell.angle_alpha   90.00
_cell.angle_beta   90.00
_cell.angle_gamma   90.00
#
_symmetry.space_group_name_H-M   'P 1'
#
loop_
_entity.id
_entity.type
_entity.pdbx_description
1 polymer ?
#
loop_
_entity_poly.entity_id
_entity_poly.type
_entity_poly.pdbx_seq_one_letter_code
_entity_poly.pdbx_strand_id
1 'polypeptide(L)'
;MKLTIASSLWLSLAPTVLSQSGVSDDPKVFGNVFNFWTKLSPGWDLTRGNKANAITLPMPKNGPIVIQPNKTALVIIDMQNFFLHESLGGDPLGRAIVPTTVDMIHAFRNAGMPVLWTNWGLTEFDLINMPPSFINGFTSDGTSVKSFGSDMGSIVVPKSDPSIPATSKTQGGNQTIAVGRKLMRGSWNAQPWGALLNEQVQGVAKGTDFYFNKNRLSGMWGAGTPMQTWLQDNSMTTLFFGGVNIDQCVWGTLLDSFYKGYDVILMDDISATTSPIGATQMVDFNAQLNGWRANSTDILGALKKAAKQK
;
A
#
# COMPACT_ATOMS: atom_id res chain seq x y z
N MET A 1 -26.79 52.36 -4.68
CA MET A 1 -26.89 50.88 -4.72
C MET A 1 -25.80 50.34 -3.79
N LYS A 2 -26.17 49.98 -2.55
CA LYS A 2 -25.23 49.46 -1.53
C LYS A 2 -25.08 47.96 -1.77
N LEU A 3 -23.85 47.51 -2.06
CA LEU A 3 -23.52 46.09 -2.17
C LEU A 3 -23.16 45.57 -0.78
N THR A 4 -24.09 44.84 -0.16
CA THR A 4 -23.88 44.15 1.12
C THR A 4 -23.11 42.86 0.83
N ILE A 5 -21.84 42.78 1.21
CA ILE A 5 -21.06 41.54 1.14
C ILE A 5 -21.47 40.68 2.34
N ALA A 6 -22.12 39.55 2.07
CA ALA A 6 -22.48 38.57 3.08
C ALA A 6 -21.21 37.89 3.61
N SER A 7 -20.79 38.30 4.81
CA SER A 7 -19.76 37.64 5.60
C SER A 7 -20.34 36.40 6.27
N SER A 8 -20.36 35.26 5.60
CA SER A 8 -20.67 33.98 6.25
C SER A 8 -20.11 32.78 5.47
N LEU A 9 -18.78 32.62 5.51
CA LEU A 9 -18.14 31.31 5.39
C LEU A 9 -17.20 31.16 6.57
N TRP A 10 -17.78 30.95 7.76
CA TRP A 10 -17.01 30.48 8.90
C TRP A 10 -16.71 29.00 8.63
N LEU A 11 -15.49 28.70 8.14
CA LEU A 11 -14.92 27.39 8.38
C LEU A 11 -14.99 27.16 9.88
N SER A 12 -15.64 26.08 10.31
CA SER A 12 -15.52 25.60 11.69
C SER A 12 -14.09 25.09 11.90
N LEU A 13 -13.14 26.00 12.00
CA LEU A 13 -11.82 25.73 12.55
C LEU A 13 -12.07 25.26 13.98
N ALA A 14 -11.60 24.06 14.32
CA ALA A 14 -11.65 23.54 15.66
C ALA A 14 -11.13 24.65 16.63
N PRO A 15 -11.90 25.03 17.65
CA PRO A 15 -11.54 26.17 18.49
C PRO A 15 -10.43 25.74 19.43
N THR A 16 -9.15 25.91 19.05
CA THR A 16 -7.96 26.16 19.93
C THR A 16 -6.57 26.10 19.23
N VAL A 17 -6.44 25.91 17.90
CA VAL A 17 -5.13 25.51 17.29
C VAL A 17 -4.33 26.64 16.63
N LEU A 18 -4.47 27.91 17.02
CA LEU A 18 -3.68 28.98 16.39
C LEU A 18 -2.70 29.61 17.38
N SER A 19 -1.47 29.06 17.43
CA SER A 19 -0.31 29.88 17.81
C SER A 19 0.08 30.77 16.62
N GLN A 20 0.76 31.90 16.90
CA GLN A 20 1.34 32.76 15.84
C GLN A 20 2.34 32.01 14.94
N SER A 21 2.85 30.84 15.36
CA SER A 21 3.84 30.06 14.63
C SER A 21 3.25 29.04 13.64
N GLY A 22 1.93 28.81 13.67
CA GLY A 22 1.26 27.78 12.85
C GLY A 22 1.38 26.35 13.38
N VAL A 23 2.10 26.13 14.49
CA VAL A 23 2.18 24.88 15.27
C VAL A 23 1.28 24.99 16.50
N SER A 24 0.71 23.90 16.97
CA SER A 24 -0.14 23.94 18.18
C SER A 24 0.68 24.18 19.46
N ASP A 25 0.18 25.06 20.34
CA ASP A 25 0.72 25.26 21.70
C ASP A 25 0.03 24.36 22.75
N ASP A 26 -1.04 23.65 22.38
CA ASP A 26 -1.68 22.66 23.25
C ASP A 26 -0.76 21.44 23.44
N PRO A 27 -0.35 21.10 24.68
CA PRO A 27 0.54 19.96 24.95
C PRO A 27 -0.03 18.59 24.59
N LYS A 28 -1.33 18.50 24.26
CA LYS A 28 -1.98 17.29 23.76
C LYS A 28 -2.02 17.22 22.24
N VAL A 29 -1.71 18.29 21.52
CA VAL A 29 -1.80 18.35 20.06
C VAL A 29 -0.40 18.41 19.48
N PHE A 30 -0.06 17.41 18.67
CA PHE A 30 1.25 17.24 18.08
C PHE A 30 1.14 17.55 16.58
N GLY A 31 1.63 18.71 16.15
CA GLY A 31 1.65 19.10 14.74
C GLY A 31 1.15 20.53 14.48
N ASN A 32 0.75 20.77 13.23
CA ASN A 32 0.28 22.06 12.74
C ASN A 32 -1.21 22.02 12.35
N VAL A 33 -1.76 23.15 11.90
CA VAL A 33 -3.19 23.28 11.54
C VAL A 33 -3.67 22.33 10.43
N PHE A 34 -2.77 21.81 9.60
CA PHE A 34 -3.09 20.90 8.49
C PHE A 34 -2.86 19.43 8.86
N ASN A 35 -1.82 19.16 9.65
CA ASN A 35 -1.40 17.82 10.00
C ASN A 35 -1.02 17.75 11.48
N PHE A 36 -1.89 17.09 12.26
CA PHE A 36 -1.69 16.93 13.69
C PHE A 36 -2.35 15.66 14.22
N TRP A 37 -1.84 15.20 15.36
CA TRP A 37 -2.46 14.17 16.19
C TRP A 37 -2.90 14.77 17.53
N THR A 38 -3.95 14.22 18.13
CA THR A 38 -4.34 14.57 19.50
C THR A 38 -4.12 13.38 20.43
N LYS A 39 -3.37 13.59 21.51
CA LYS A 39 -3.09 12.58 22.52
C LYS A 39 -4.35 12.26 23.33
N LEU A 40 -4.65 10.97 23.47
CA LEU A 40 -5.74 10.42 24.27
C LEU A 40 -5.19 9.70 25.51
N SER A 41 -6.10 9.27 26.39
CA SER A 41 -5.79 8.46 27.58
C SER A 41 -6.67 7.21 27.61
N PRO A 42 -6.23 6.07 27.05
CA PRO A 42 -4.98 5.85 26.29
C PRO A 42 -5.12 6.16 24.78
N GLY A 43 -4.00 6.33 24.09
CA GLY A 43 -3.92 6.29 22.62
C GLY A 43 -3.80 7.63 21.91
N TRP A 44 -4.16 7.65 20.63
CA TRP A 44 -4.01 8.80 19.73
C TRP A 44 -5.22 8.97 18.83
N ASP A 45 -5.58 10.21 18.59
CA ASP A 45 -6.59 10.61 17.63
C ASP A 45 -5.90 11.16 16.38
N LEU A 46 -6.02 10.42 15.28
CA LEU A 46 -5.44 10.75 13.98
C LEU A 46 -6.49 11.38 13.05
N THR A 47 -7.71 11.64 13.54
CA THR A 47 -8.82 12.11 12.69
C THR A 47 -8.69 13.58 12.25
N ARG A 48 -7.74 14.31 12.84
CA ARG A 48 -7.56 15.76 12.67
C ARG A 48 -8.88 16.51 12.98
N GLY A 49 -9.57 16.07 14.01
CA GLY A 49 -10.83 16.65 14.52
C GLY A 49 -12.11 16.12 13.88
N ASN A 50 -12.05 15.38 12.77
CA ASN A 50 -13.25 14.81 12.14
C ASN A 50 -13.55 13.40 12.68
N LYS A 51 -14.39 13.31 13.71
CA LYS A 51 -14.73 12.03 14.35
C LYS A 51 -15.92 11.29 13.73
N ALA A 52 -16.49 11.80 12.64
CA ALA A 52 -17.68 11.22 12.04
C ALA A 52 -17.39 9.82 11.48
N ASN A 53 -17.99 8.79 12.08
CA ASN A 53 -17.74 7.37 11.74
C ASN A 53 -16.29 6.93 11.97
N ALA A 54 -15.57 7.57 12.88
CA ALA A 54 -14.20 7.20 13.21
C ALA A 54 -14.12 5.78 13.80
N ILE A 55 -13.02 5.09 13.52
CA ILE A 55 -12.78 3.71 13.96
C ILE A 55 -11.62 3.72 14.95
N THR A 56 -11.83 3.16 16.14
CA THR A 56 -10.76 2.90 17.09
C THR A 56 -10.12 1.54 16.80
N LEU A 57 -8.82 1.53 16.55
CA LEU A 57 -8.02 0.33 16.34
C LEU A 57 -7.13 0.11 17.56
N PRO A 58 -7.08 -1.11 18.13
CA PRO A 58 -6.48 -1.34 19.44
C PRO A 58 -4.96 -1.16 19.47
N MET A 59 -4.27 -1.40 18.35
CA MET A 59 -2.81 -1.36 18.13
C MET A 59 -1.97 -2.06 19.23
N PRO A 60 -1.16 -3.09 18.89
CA PRO A 60 -0.43 -3.84 19.91
C PRO A 60 0.59 -3.02 20.70
N LYS A 61 1.12 -1.93 20.10
CA LYS A 61 2.10 -1.02 20.72
C LYS A 61 1.75 0.44 20.39
N ASN A 62 2.30 1.38 21.16
CA ASN A 62 2.08 2.83 21.04
C ASN A 62 0.63 3.30 21.29
N GLY A 63 -0.24 2.42 21.80
CA GLY A 63 -1.62 2.70 22.19
C GLY A 63 -2.60 2.71 21.01
N PRO A 64 -3.91 2.60 21.29
CA PRO A 64 -4.93 2.55 20.26
C PRO A 64 -4.93 3.83 19.43
N ILE A 65 -5.29 3.71 18.15
CA ILE A 65 -5.44 4.85 17.25
C ILE A 65 -6.89 5.01 16.83
N VAL A 66 -7.36 6.26 16.77
CA VAL A 66 -8.66 6.61 16.20
C VAL A 66 -8.41 7.16 14.80
N ILE A 67 -8.91 6.44 13.80
CA ILE A 67 -8.72 6.78 12.38
C ILE A 67 -10.04 7.22 11.76
N GLN A 68 -9.93 8.00 10.69
CA GLN A 68 -11.07 8.44 9.91
C GLN A 68 -11.14 7.63 8.61
N PRO A 69 -12.20 6.81 8.37
CA PRO A 69 -12.23 5.89 7.23
C PRO A 69 -12.09 6.57 5.87
N ASN A 70 -12.75 7.71 5.65
CA ASN A 70 -12.67 8.43 4.37
C ASN A 70 -11.34 9.20 4.17
N LYS A 71 -10.36 9.03 5.07
CA LYS A 71 -8.98 9.52 4.93
C LYS A 71 -7.94 8.41 5.12
N THR A 72 -8.39 7.16 5.10
CA THR A 72 -7.56 5.98 5.37
C THR A 72 -7.56 5.05 4.16
N ALA A 73 -6.41 4.49 3.80
CA ALA A 73 -6.30 3.52 2.71
C ALA A 73 -5.40 2.32 3.06
N LEU A 74 -5.64 1.18 2.41
CA LEU A 74 -4.74 0.02 2.40
C LEU A 74 -3.91 0.01 1.13
N VAL A 75 -2.59 0.00 1.24
CA VAL A 75 -1.64 -0.04 0.13
C VAL A 75 -1.09 -1.45 -0.02
N ILE A 76 -1.38 -2.09 -1.16
CA ILE A 76 -0.89 -3.43 -1.52
C ILE A 76 0.22 -3.29 -2.56
N ILE A 77 1.41 -3.78 -2.22
CA ILE A 77 2.64 -3.50 -2.96
C ILE A 77 3.17 -4.75 -3.65
N ASP A 78 3.35 -4.68 -4.96
CA ASP A 78 4.10 -5.64 -5.80
C ASP A 78 3.71 -7.13 -5.64
N MET A 79 2.46 -7.42 -5.29
CA MET A 79 1.96 -8.80 -5.21
C MET A 79 1.70 -9.38 -6.62
N GLN A 80 2.71 -9.34 -7.49
CA GLN A 80 2.65 -9.62 -8.92
C GLN A 80 3.19 -11.01 -9.27
N ASN A 81 2.79 -11.53 -10.42
CA ASN A 81 3.27 -12.82 -10.95
C ASN A 81 4.80 -12.91 -10.99
N PHE A 82 5.51 -11.84 -11.35
CA PHE A 82 6.97 -11.80 -11.36
C PHE A 82 7.58 -12.16 -10.00
N PHE A 83 6.97 -11.67 -8.91
CA PHE A 83 7.50 -11.87 -7.55
C PHE A 83 6.93 -13.12 -6.88
N LEU A 84 5.78 -13.63 -7.30
CA LEU A 84 5.07 -14.68 -6.56
C LEU A 84 4.91 -15.99 -7.33
N HIS A 85 4.95 -16.00 -8.67
CA HIS A 85 4.73 -17.22 -9.43
C HIS A 85 5.95 -18.16 -9.37
N GLU A 86 5.73 -19.42 -9.02
CA GLU A 86 6.79 -20.41 -8.79
C GLU A 86 7.66 -20.67 -10.02
N SER A 87 7.07 -20.72 -11.21
CA SER A 87 7.84 -20.88 -12.45
C SER A 87 8.76 -19.70 -12.77
N LEU A 88 8.62 -18.57 -12.07
CA LEU A 88 9.50 -17.40 -12.17
C LEU A 88 10.45 -17.28 -10.96
N GLY A 89 10.48 -18.29 -10.08
CA GLY A 89 11.28 -18.25 -8.85
C GLY A 89 10.68 -17.40 -7.75
N GLY A 90 9.36 -17.16 -7.79
CA GLY A 90 8.68 -16.27 -6.85
C GLY A 90 8.76 -16.70 -5.37
N ASP A 91 8.60 -15.73 -4.48
CA ASP A 91 8.75 -15.84 -3.03
C ASP A 91 7.63 -16.70 -2.39
N PRO A 92 7.93 -17.86 -1.77
CA PRO A 92 6.95 -18.69 -1.09
C PRO A 92 6.30 -18.01 0.13
N LEU A 93 7.02 -17.16 0.85
CA LEU A 93 6.47 -16.40 1.98
C LEU A 93 5.51 -15.31 1.50
N GLY A 94 5.81 -14.70 0.35
CA GLY A 94 4.90 -13.81 -0.36
C GLY A 94 3.59 -14.50 -0.76
N ARG A 95 3.65 -15.75 -1.24
CA ARG A 95 2.43 -16.53 -1.55
C ARG A 95 1.62 -16.86 -0.28
N ALA A 96 2.30 -17.17 0.83
CA ALA A 96 1.65 -17.59 2.07
C ALA A 96 0.75 -16.50 2.70
N ILE A 97 1.05 -15.23 2.47
CA ILE A 97 0.27 -14.10 3.02
C ILE A 97 -0.97 -13.72 2.19
N VAL A 98 -1.16 -14.30 1.00
CA VAL A 98 -2.23 -13.92 0.07
C VAL A 98 -3.64 -14.07 0.67
N PRO A 99 -4.00 -15.18 1.35
CA PRO A 99 -5.33 -15.31 1.95
C PRO A 99 -5.63 -14.19 2.97
N THR A 100 -4.69 -13.91 3.87
CA THR A 100 -4.81 -12.83 4.86
C THR A 100 -4.87 -11.46 4.19
N THR A 101 -4.14 -11.27 3.09
CA THR A 101 -4.19 -10.03 2.29
C THR A 101 -5.60 -9.82 1.70
N VAL A 102 -6.24 -10.87 1.18
CA VAL A 102 -7.62 -10.81 0.67
C VAL A 102 -8.61 -10.46 1.77
N ASP A 103 -8.49 -11.06 2.96
CA ASP A 103 -9.35 -10.74 4.11
C ASP A 103 -9.23 -9.26 4.51
N MET A 104 -8.01 -8.72 4.49
CA MET A 104 -7.74 -7.30 4.75
C MET A 104 -8.33 -6.39 3.68
N ILE A 105 -8.19 -6.74 2.39
CA ILE A 105 -8.82 -6.02 1.27
C ILE A 105 -10.34 -5.93 1.48
N HIS A 106 -10.98 -7.05 1.79
CA HIS A 106 -12.43 -7.08 2.02
C HIS A 106 -12.83 -6.24 3.24
N ALA A 107 -12.07 -6.32 4.34
CA ALA A 107 -12.35 -5.54 5.54
C ALA A 107 -12.24 -4.02 5.30
N PHE A 108 -11.24 -3.58 4.54
CA PHE A 108 -11.08 -2.17 4.19
C PHE A 108 -12.23 -1.67 3.31
N ARG A 109 -12.55 -2.42 2.24
CA ARG A 109 -13.67 -2.08 1.36
C ARG A 109 -15.00 -1.99 2.12
N ASN A 110 -15.29 -2.96 2.98
CA ASN A 110 -16.50 -2.97 3.80
C ASN A 110 -16.55 -1.81 4.81
N ALA A 111 -15.40 -1.36 5.31
CA ALA A 111 -15.29 -0.15 6.12
C ALA A 111 -15.34 1.16 5.30
N GLY A 112 -15.47 1.08 3.97
CA GLY A 112 -15.48 2.22 3.04
C GLY A 112 -14.13 2.90 2.90
N MET A 113 -13.04 2.16 3.12
CA MET A 113 -11.67 2.61 2.95
C MET A 113 -11.11 2.05 1.63
N PRO A 114 -10.52 2.88 0.77
CA PRO A 114 -10.00 2.44 -0.52
C PRO A 114 -8.78 1.52 -0.38
N VAL A 115 -8.60 0.66 -1.39
CA VAL A 115 -7.39 -0.16 -1.55
C VAL A 115 -6.56 0.38 -2.72
N LEU A 116 -5.29 0.66 -2.48
CA LEU A 116 -4.35 1.21 -3.46
C LEU A 116 -3.36 0.12 -3.86
N TRP A 117 -3.44 -0.30 -5.11
CA TRP A 117 -2.51 -1.26 -5.70
C TRP A 117 -1.32 -0.52 -6.27
N THR A 118 -0.13 -0.84 -5.79
CA THR A 118 1.10 -0.13 -6.14
C THR A 118 2.13 -1.12 -6.67
N ASN A 119 2.21 -1.22 -7.99
CA ASN A 119 2.94 -2.31 -8.63
C ASN A 119 4.02 -1.79 -9.58
N TRP A 120 5.08 -2.56 -9.78
CA TRP A 120 5.98 -2.35 -10.91
C TRP A 120 5.20 -2.37 -12.22
N GLY A 121 5.36 -1.33 -13.02
CA GLY A 121 4.72 -1.22 -14.32
C GLY A 121 5.43 -0.17 -15.16
N LEU A 122 6.47 -0.62 -15.84
CA LEU A 122 7.38 0.24 -16.59
C LEU A 122 6.86 0.58 -17.99
N THR A 123 7.20 1.77 -18.42
CA THR A 123 7.11 2.25 -19.80
C THR A 123 8.50 2.34 -20.42
N GLU A 124 8.59 2.53 -21.75
CA GLU A 124 9.88 2.79 -22.41
C GLU A 124 10.60 4.01 -21.82
N PHE A 125 9.85 5.04 -21.46
CA PHE A 125 10.41 6.23 -20.83
C PHE A 125 11.03 5.92 -19.46
N ASP A 126 10.43 5.02 -18.68
CA ASP A 126 10.97 4.60 -17.40
C ASP A 126 12.31 3.85 -17.55
N LEU A 127 12.44 3.05 -18.62
CA LEU A 127 13.68 2.31 -18.92
C LEU A 127 14.84 3.25 -19.21
N ILE A 128 14.60 4.32 -20.00
CA ILE A 128 15.62 5.33 -20.32
C ILE A 128 16.14 6.01 -19.05
N ASN A 129 15.25 6.24 -18.07
CA ASN A 129 15.57 6.94 -16.83
C ASN A 129 15.88 5.98 -15.66
N MET A 130 16.09 4.69 -15.93
CA MET A 130 16.34 3.70 -14.88
C MET A 130 17.79 3.80 -14.37
N PRO A 131 18.02 3.89 -13.04
CA PRO A 131 19.38 3.91 -12.51
C PRO A 131 20.14 2.62 -12.83
N PRO A 132 21.47 2.68 -13.07
CA PRO A 132 22.27 1.50 -13.42
C PRO A 132 22.20 0.37 -12.38
N SER A 133 22.09 0.69 -11.09
CA SER A 133 21.98 -0.31 -10.02
C SER A 133 20.67 -1.11 -10.11
N PHE A 134 19.57 -0.47 -10.52
CA PHE A 134 18.31 -1.14 -10.80
C PHE A 134 18.42 -2.04 -12.02
N ILE A 135 19.01 -1.53 -13.10
CA ILE A 135 19.26 -2.33 -14.30
C ILE A 135 20.08 -3.58 -13.93
N ASN A 136 21.17 -3.43 -13.18
CA ASN A 136 22.01 -4.54 -12.75
C ASN A 136 21.28 -5.53 -11.82
N GLY A 137 20.53 -5.02 -10.84
CA GLY A 137 19.82 -5.83 -9.84
C GLY A 137 18.69 -6.68 -10.40
N PHE A 138 18.19 -6.37 -11.59
CA PHE A 138 17.11 -7.11 -12.26
C PHE A 138 17.56 -7.91 -13.49
N THR A 139 18.87 -8.07 -13.69
CA THR A 139 19.40 -8.96 -14.75
C THR A 139 19.15 -10.43 -14.40
N SER A 140 18.87 -11.26 -15.40
CA SER A 140 18.78 -12.73 -15.21
C SER A 140 20.06 -13.48 -15.59
N ASP A 141 20.98 -12.85 -16.30
CA ASP A 141 22.25 -13.46 -16.75
C ASP A 141 23.47 -12.55 -16.50
N GLY A 142 23.32 -11.52 -15.67
CA GLY A 142 24.38 -10.52 -15.42
C GLY A 142 24.54 -9.48 -16.53
N THR A 143 23.70 -9.48 -17.57
CA THR A 143 23.76 -8.49 -18.66
C THR A 143 22.59 -7.52 -18.62
N SER A 144 22.83 -6.26 -19.03
CA SER A 144 21.76 -5.25 -19.15
C SER A 144 20.69 -5.64 -20.18
N VAL A 145 21.01 -6.49 -21.15
CA VAL A 145 20.09 -6.98 -22.19
C VAL A 145 19.00 -7.88 -21.61
N LYS A 146 19.28 -8.59 -20.51
CA LYS A 146 18.29 -9.42 -19.79
C LYS A 146 17.78 -8.75 -18.52
N SER A 147 17.73 -7.43 -18.48
CA SER A 147 17.17 -6.65 -17.36
C SER A 147 15.68 -6.31 -17.57
N PHE A 148 15.20 -5.24 -16.96
CA PHE A 148 13.89 -4.64 -17.20
C PHE A 148 13.59 -4.50 -18.69
N GLY A 149 12.34 -4.77 -19.06
CA GLY A 149 11.91 -4.68 -20.45
C GLY A 149 12.39 -5.81 -21.37
N SER A 150 13.25 -6.72 -20.92
CA SER A 150 13.62 -7.90 -21.72
C SER A 150 12.44 -8.87 -21.85
N ASP A 151 12.32 -9.55 -22.99
CA ASP A 151 11.36 -10.65 -23.13
C ASP A 151 11.73 -11.81 -22.17
N MET A 152 10.74 -12.28 -21.42
CA MET A 152 10.86 -13.39 -20.48
C MET A 152 10.40 -14.73 -21.08
N GLY A 153 9.97 -14.74 -22.34
CA GLY A 153 9.54 -15.95 -23.03
C GLY A 153 8.15 -16.42 -22.59
N SER A 154 7.97 -17.74 -22.47
CA SER A 154 6.69 -18.36 -22.17
C SER A 154 6.83 -19.44 -21.10
N ILE A 155 5.75 -19.66 -20.34
CA ILE A 155 5.62 -20.74 -19.36
C ILE A 155 4.41 -21.61 -19.69
N VAL A 156 4.39 -22.84 -19.15
CA VAL A 156 3.25 -23.75 -19.24
C VAL A 156 2.57 -23.82 -17.88
N VAL A 157 1.27 -23.54 -17.87
CA VAL A 157 0.44 -23.54 -16.66
C VAL A 157 -0.86 -24.32 -16.89
N PRO A 158 -1.54 -24.80 -15.84
CA PRO A 158 -2.87 -25.38 -15.97
C PRO A 158 -3.87 -24.37 -16.52
N LYS A 159 -4.82 -24.83 -17.35
CA LYS A 159 -5.94 -23.99 -17.78
C LYS A 159 -6.90 -23.63 -16.65
N SER A 160 -7.02 -24.52 -15.67
CA SER A 160 -7.90 -24.35 -14.50
C SER A 160 -7.40 -23.28 -13.53
N ASP A 161 -6.08 -23.15 -13.40
CA ASP A 161 -5.46 -22.17 -12.53
C ASP A 161 -4.09 -21.75 -13.12
N PRO A 162 -4.00 -20.59 -13.79
CA PRO A 162 -2.76 -20.12 -14.36
C PRO A 162 -1.79 -19.52 -13.33
N SER A 163 -2.14 -19.50 -12.04
CA SER A 163 -1.28 -18.96 -10.97
C SER A 163 -0.29 -19.98 -10.39
N ILE A 164 -0.43 -21.25 -10.78
CA ILE A 164 0.42 -22.36 -10.35
C ILE A 164 1.17 -22.99 -11.53
N PRO A 165 2.35 -23.61 -11.29
CA PRO A 165 3.05 -24.37 -12.33
C PRO A 165 2.24 -25.59 -12.80
N ALA A 166 2.35 -25.93 -14.09
CA ALA A 166 1.86 -27.21 -14.58
C ALA A 166 2.78 -28.34 -14.06
N THR A 167 2.21 -29.33 -13.39
CA THR A 167 2.95 -30.48 -12.86
C THR A 167 2.21 -31.79 -13.16
N SER A 168 2.83 -32.93 -12.88
CA SER A 168 2.15 -34.24 -12.99
C SER A 168 0.95 -34.39 -12.04
N LYS A 169 0.79 -33.50 -11.06
CA LYS A 169 -0.31 -33.50 -10.09
C LYS A 169 -1.44 -32.53 -10.44
N THR A 170 -1.23 -31.60 -11.37
CA THR A 170 -2.26 -30.64 -11.77
C THR A 170 -3.28 -31.32 -12.68
N GLN A 171 -4.57 -31.12 -12.39
CA GLN A 171 -5.65 -31.70 -13.17
C GLN A 171 -6.03 -30.83 -14.37
N GLY A 172 -6.46 -31.48 -15.46
CA GLY A 172 -6.95 -30.80 -16.65
C GLY A 172 -5.88 -30.52 -17.70
N GLY A 173 -6.26 -29.75 -18.73
CA GLY A 173 -5.36 -29.38 -19.81
C GLY A 173 -4.43 -28.22 -19.43
N ASN A 174 -3.27 -28.15 -20.09
CA ASN A 174 -2.32 -27.06 -19.95
C ASN A 174 -2.51 -26.00 -21.03
N GLN A 175 -2.00 -24.80 -20.76
CA GLN A 175 -1.86 -23.71 -21.72
C GLN A 175 -0.46 -23.10 -21.63
N THR A 176 -0.03 -22.52 -22.73
CA THR A 176 1.19 -21.73 -22.80
C THR A 176 0.85 -20.26 -22.66
N ILE A 177 1.49 -19.58 -21.72
CA ILE A 177 1.32 -18.15 -21.48
C ILE A 177 2.62 -17.45 -21.86
N ALA A 178 2.50 -16.41 -22.68
CA ALA A 178 3.58 -15.45 -22.88
C ALA A 178 3.76 -14.64 -21.59
N VAL A 179 4.92 -14.77 -20.94
CA VAL A 179 5.24 -14.07 -19.70
C VAL A 179 5.32 -12.56 -19.93
N GLY A 180 5.70 -12.17 -21.15
CA GLY A 180 5.83 -10.79 -21.60
C GLY A 180 7.15 -10.17 -21.16
N ARG A 181 7.27 -8.86 -21.44
CA ARG A 181 8.48 -8.11 -21.12
C ARG A 181 8.56 -7.83 -19.62
N LYS A 182 9.74 -8.02 -19.03
CA LYS A 182 9.98 -7.96 -17.59
C LYS A 182 9.50 -6.65 -16.98
N LEU A 183 8.51 -6.75 -16.09
CA LEU A 183 7.89 -5.68 -15.31
C LEU A 183 7.35 -4.49 -16.13
N MET A 184 7.10 -4.71 -17.42
CA MET A 184 6.48 -3.71 -18.30
C MET A 184 4.96 -3.72 -18.14
N ARG A 185 4.33 -2.55 -18.30
CA ARG A 185 2.87 -2.43 -18.28
C ARG A 185 2.22 -3.34 -19.32
N GLY A 186 1.15 -4.02 -18.92
CA GLY A 186 0.40 -4.94 -19.78
C GLY A 186 0.98 -6.35 -19.89
N SER A 187 2.22 -6.58 -19.45
CA SER A 187 2.79 -7.93 -19.40
C SER A 187 2.12 -8.78 -18.31
N TRP A 188 2.00 -10.08 -18.57
CA TRP A 188 1.45 -11.03 -17.59
C TRP A 188 2.25 -11.06 -16.29
N ASN A 189 3.59 -11.01 -16.37
CA ASN A 189 4.44 -10.98 -15.17
C ASN A 189 4.20 -9.75 -14.27
N ALA A 190 3.66 -8.65 -14.82
CA ALA A 190 3.34 -7.44 -14.07
C ALA A 190 1.90 -7.41 -13.53
N GLN A 191 1.09 -8.46 -13.75
CA GLN A 191 -0.25 -8.55 -13.18
C GLN A 191 -0.20 -9.05 -11.73
N PRO A 192 -1.16 -8.69 -10.87
CA PRO A 192 -1.31 -9.32 -9.56
C PRO A 192 -1.40 -10.85 -9.67
N TRP A 193 -0.88 -11.56 -8.68
CA TRP A 193 -0.81 -13.01 -8.69
C TRP A 193 -2.09 -13.66 -8.14
N GLY A 194 -2.55 -14.73 -8.81
CA GLY A 194 -3.64 -15.59 -8.34
C GLY A 194 -4.93 -14.83 -8.02
N ALA A 195 -5.48 -15.08 -6.84
CA ALA A 195 -6.74 -14.47 -6.39
C ALA A 195 -6.70 -12.92 -6.37
N LEU A 196 -5.52 -12.32 -6.19
CA LEU A 196 -5.37 -10.86 -6.11
C LEU A 196 -5.68 -10.16 -7.44
N LEU A 197 -5.54 -10.85 -8.59
CA LEU A 197 -5.95 -10.28 -9.87
C LEU A 197 -7.46 -10.04 -9.91
N ASN A 198 -8.24 -11.03 -9.46
CA ASN A 198 -9.69 -10.91 -9.38
C ASN A 198 -10.10 -9.82 -8.40
N GLU A 199 -9.44 -9.75 -7.24
CA GLU A 199 -9.69 -8.70 -6.26
C GLU A 199 -9.43 -7.32 -6.85
N GLN A 200 -8.27 -7.09 -7.47
CA GLN A 200 -7.93 -5.80 -8.08
C GLN A 200 -8.95 -5.41 -9.16
N VAL A 201 -9.23 -6.31 -10.11
CA VAL A 201 -10.16 -6.02 -11.22
C VAL A 201 -11.56 -5.67 -10.71
N GLN A 202 -12.08 -6.45 -9.76
CA GLN A 202 -13.40 -6.19 -9.18
C GLN A 202 -13.43 -4.88 -8.38
N GLY A 203 -12.38 -4.60 -7.60
CA GLY A 203 -12.30 -3.38 -6.79
C GLY A 203 -12.23 -2.12 -7.66
N VAL A 204 -11.42 -2.15 -8.72
CA VAL A 204 -11.31 -1.03 -9.68
C VAL A 204 -12.64 -0.82 -10.40
N ALA A 205 -13.29 -1.90 -10.86
CA ALA A 205 -14.60 -1.81 -11.53
C ALA A 205 -15.69 -1.23 -10.61
N LYS A 206 -15.59 -1.46 -9.30
CA LYS A 206 -16.52 -0.92 -8.28
C LYS A 206 -16.14 0.47 -7.78
N GLY A 207 -14.99 1.01 -8.17
CA GLY A 207 -14.46 2.28 -7.65
C GLY A 207 -14.02 2.23 -6.19
N THR A 208 -13.84 1.03 -5.61
CA THR A 208 -13.31 0.87 -4.24
C THR A 208 -11.79 0.82 -4.21
N ASP A 209 -11.17 0.61 -5.37
CA ASP A 209 -9.72 0.42 -5.50
C ASP A 209 -9.14 1.29 -6.60
N PHE A 210 -7.87 1.63 -6.43
CA PHE A 210 -7.11 2.44 -7.39
C PHE A 210 -5.78 1.76 -7.69
N TYR A 211 -5.38 1.77 -8.96
CA TYR A 211 -4.18 1.10 -9.43
C TYR A 211 -3.12 2.09 -9.92
N PHE A 212 -1.93 2.00 -9.34
CA PHE A 212 -0.79 2.85 -9.64
C PHE A 212 0.41 2.01 -10.07
N ASN A 213 1.00 2.39 -11.20
CA ASN A 213 2.26 1.83 -11.66
C ASN A 213 3.41 2.66 -11.09
N LYS A 214 4.40 2.01 -10.48
CA LYS A 214 5.67 2.60 -10.05
C LYS A 214 6.82 2.12 -10.92
N ASN A 215 7.88 2.94 -10.92
CA ASN A 215 9.12 2.73 -11.68
C ASN A 215 10.36 2.73 -10.78
N ARG A 216 10.16 2.67 -9.46
CA ARG A 216 11.18 2.51 -8.41
C ARG A 216 10.64 1.53 -7.36
N LEU A 217 11.45 1.22 -6.35
CA LEU A 217 11.01 0.41 -5.21
C LEU A 217 9.83 1.06 -4.49
N SER A 218 9.97 2.35 -4.12
CA SER A 218 8.94 3.11 -3.44
C SER A 218 7.87 3.62 -4.42
N GLY A 219 6.61 3.38 -4.09
CA GLY A 219 5.46 4.00 -4.76
C GLY A 219 5.32 5.50 -4.49
N MET A 220 6.14 6.06 -3.58
CA MET A 220 6.12 7.46 -3.14
C MET A 220 7.47 8.16 -3.39
N TRP A 221 8.33 7.58 -4.22
CA TRP A 221 9.67 8.12 -4.43
C TRP A 221 9.68 9.53 -5.04
N GLY A 222 10.73 10.29 -4.75
CA GLY A 222 10.98 11.58 -5.38
C GLY A 222 9.97 12.67 -4.99
N ALA A 223 9.83 13.68 -5.84
CA ALA A 223 8.97 14.84 -5.58
C ALA A 223 7.47 14.51 -5.69
N GLY A 224 7.10 13.59 -6.58
CA GLY A 224 5.71 13.19 -6.80
C GLY A 224 5.60 11.93 -7.63
N THR A 225 4.63 11.09 -7.28
CA THR A 225 4.20 9.91 -8.04
C THR A 225 2.70 9.99 -8.29
N PRO A 226 2.14 9.23 -9.25
CA PRO A 226 0.70 9.18 -9.46
C PRO A 226 -0.10 8.80 -8.21
N MET A 227 0.42 7.88 -7.38
CA MET A 227 -0.21 7.54 -6.11
C MET A 227 -0.19 8.73 -5.14
N GLN A 228 0.95 9.43 -5.01
CA GLN A 228 1.04 10.61 -4.17
C GLN A 228 0.02 11.69 -4.57
N THR A 229 -0.09 11.98 -5.88
CA THR A 229 -1.07 12.94 -6.38
C THR A 229 -2.48 12.54 -5.99
N TRP A 230 -2.85 11.27 -6.21
CA TRP A 230 -4.17 10.78 -5.82
C TRP A 230 -4.43 10.88 -4.31
N LEU A 231 -3.45 10.53 -3.49
CA LEU A 231 -3.55 10.65 -2.03
C LEU A 231 -3.79 12.10 -1.59
N GLN A 232 -3.09 13.06 -2.20
CA GLN A 232 -3.23 14.48 -1.92
C GLN A 232 -4.60 15.01 -2.37
N ASP A 233 -5.01 14.71 -3.60
CA ASP A 233 -6.29 15.15 -4.18
C ASP A 233 -7.49 14.61 -3.38
N ASN A 234 -7.36 13.43 -2.78
CA ASN A 234 -8.40 12.80 -1.97
C ASN A 234 -8.24 13.06 -0.46
N SER A 235 -7.29 13.91 -0.05
CA SER A 235 -7.04 14.26 1.36
C SER A 235 -6.82 13.03 2.26
N MET A 236 -6.19 12.00 1.73
CA MET A 236 -5.78 10.82 2.50
C MET A 236 -4.69 11.21 3.50
N THR A 237 -4.74 10.62 4.69
CA THR A 237 -3.78 10.95 5.76
C THR A 237 -3.21 9.72 6.44
N THR A 238 -3.91 8.58 6.40
CA THR A 238 -3.54 7.37 7.14
C THR A 238 -3.40 6.18 6.18
N LEU A 239 -2.27 5.49 6.21
CA LEU A 239 -1.93 4.44 5.25
C LEU A 239 -1.50 3.15 5.95
N PHE A 240 -2.12 2.05 5.55
CA PHE A 240 -1.76 0.70 5.97
C PHE A 240 -0.97 0.03 4.84
N PHE A 241 0.15 -0.60 5.15
CA PHE A 241 1.06 -1.15 4.14
C PHE A 241 1.16 -2.66 4.25
N GLY A 242 1.04 -3.33 3.10
CA GLY A 242 1.30 -4.76 2.92
C GLY A 242 1.88 -5.05 1.54
N GLY A 243 2.43 -6.24 1.36
CA GLY A 243 2.95 -6.73 0.09
C GLY A 243 4.35 -7.33 0.20
N VAL A 244 5.07 -7.31 -0.93
CA VAL A 244 6.44 -7.83 -1.01
C VAL A 244 7.38 -6.83 -1.70
N ASN A 245 8.66 -6.79 -1.37
CA ASN A 245 9.29 -7.38 -0.19
C ASN A 245 9.22 -6.40 0.99
N ILE A 246 9.00 -6.90 2.21
CA ILE A 246 8.84 -6.07 3.42
C ILE A 246 10.01 -5.09 3.60
N ASP A 247 11.24 -5.54 3.32
CA ASP A 247 12.51 -4.82 3.47
C ASP A 247 12.91 -3.95 2.26
N GLN A 248 12.12 -3.97 1.19
CA GLN A 248 12.43 -3.24 -0.04
C GLN A 248 11.27 -2.32 -0.44
N CYS A 249 10.35 -2.80 -1.28
CA CYS A 249 9.28 -1.99 -1.85
C CYS A 249 8.29 -1.52 -0.78
N VAL A 250 7.96 -2.39 0.18
CA VAL A 250 7.07 -2.05 1.30
C VAL A 250 7.73 -1.01 2.19
N TRP A 251 8.94 -1.29 2.69
CA TRP A 251 9.69 -0.36 3.53
C TRP A 251 9.95 0.98 2.83
N GLY A 252 10.39 0.96 1.58
CA GLY A 252 10.65 2.18 0.82
C GLY A 252 9.40 3.05 0.64
N THR A 253 8.26 2.42 0.31
CA THR A 253 6.98 3.14 0.17
C THR A 253 6.50 3.70 1.51
N LEU A 254 6.62 2.92 2.59
CA LEU A 254 6.28 3.34 3.94
C LEU A 254 7.14 4.52 4.40
N LEU A 255 8.46 4.42 4.24
CA LEU A 255 9.41 5.43 4.69
C LEU A 255 9.24 6.76 3.95
N ASP A 256 9.06 6.74 2.64
CA ASP A 256 8.75 7.95 1.87
C ASP A 256 7.39 8.54 2.24
N SER A 257 6.39 7.69 2.58
CA SER A 257 5.10 8.17 3.09
C SER A 257 5.26 8.87 4.44
N PHE A 258 6.06 8.31 5.34
CA PHE A 258 6.39 8.94 6.62
C PHE A 258 7.07 10.30 6.42
N TYR A 259 8.09 10.38 5.56
CA TYR A 259 8.76 11.65 5.26
C TYR A 259 7.84 12.70 4.64
N LYS A 260 6.77 12.27 3.97
CA LYS A 260 5.73 13.14 3.42
C LYS A 260 4.59 13.45 4.40
N GLY A 261 4.68 12.97 5.63
CA GLY A 261 3.77 13.32 6.73
C GLY A 261 2.48 12.49 6.82
N TYR A 262 2.41 11.34 6.14
CA TYR A 262 1.30 10.38 6.33
C TYR A 262 1.46 9.61 7.65
N ASP A 263 0.33 9.23 8.25
CA ASP A 263 0.33 8.27 9.36
C ASP A 263 0.56 6.89 8.77
N VAL A 264 1.64 6.22 9.17
CA VAL A 264 2.04 4.94 8.59
C VAL A 264 1.81 3.78 9.53
N ILE A 265 1.17 2.72 9.01
CA ILE A 265 0.91 1.48 9.72
C ILE A 265 1.44 0.32 8.88
N LEU A 266 2.48 -0.37 9.34
CA LEU A 266 2.95 -1.61 8.71
C LEU A 266 2.08 -2.78 9.20
N MET A 267 1.57 -3.57 8.25
CA MET A 267 0.82 -4.77 8.56
C MET A 267 1.71 -6.00 8.41
N ASP A 268 2.05 -6.62 9.54
CA ASP A 268 3.10 -7.63 9.64
C ASP A 268 2.73 -8.93 8.92
N ASP A 269 1.50 -9.42 9.10
CA ASP A 269 1.01 -10.69 8.55
C ASP A 269 0.48 -10.60 7.10
N ILE A 270 0.60 -9.42 6.48
CA ILE A 270 0.42 -9.22 5.04
C ILE A 270 1.66 -8.59 4.39
N SER A 271 2.82 -8.71 5.03
CA SER A 271 4.11 -8.28 4.49
C SER A 271 5.14 -9.40 4.57
N ALA A 272 5.85 -9.70 3.48
CA ALA A 272 6.76 -10.85 3.45
C ALA A 272 8.06 -10.57 2.69
N THR A 273 9.09 -11.37 2.99
CA THR A 273 10.36 -11.43 2.26
C THR A 273 11.12 -12.71 2.58
N THR A 274 11.91 -13.21 1.64
CA THR A 274 12.95 -14.24 1.87
C THR A 274 14.33 -13.67 2.16
N SER A 275 14.47 -12.34 2.31
CA SER A 275 15.72 -11.72 2.76
C SER A 275 16.18 -12.28 4.11
N PRO A 276 17.48 -12.14 4.46
CA PRO A 276 17.97 -12.49 5.79
C PRO A 276 17.15 -11.81 6.89
N ILE A 277 16.92 -12.51 8.00
CA ILE A 277 16.02 -12.03 9.08
C ILE A 277 16.38 -10.63 9.62
N GLY A 278 17.66 -10.26 9.60
CA GLY A 278 18.13 -8.93 10.01
C GLY A 278 17.52 -7.79 9.18
N ALA A 279 17.16 -8.04 7.92
CA ALA A 279 16.48 -7.06 7.07
C ALA A 279 15.07 -6.75 7.63
N THR A 280 14.29 -7.79 7.94
CA THR A 280 12.98 -7.64 8.58
C THR A 280 13.11 -7.01 9.96
N GLN A 281 14.07 -7.41 10.78
CA GLN A 281 14.30 -6.81 12.11
C GLN A 281 14.58 -5.30 12.04
N MET A 282 15.30 -4.84 11.02
CA MET A 282 15.54 -3.42 10.79
C MET A 282 14.25 -2.68 10.44
N VAL A 283 13.44 -3.23 9.52
CA VAL A 283 12.13 -2.66 9.16
C VAL A 283 11.24 -2.58 10.39
N ASP A 284 11.13 -3.69 11.10
CA ASP A 284 10.33 -3.89 12.30
C ASP A 284 10.59 -2.84 13.37
N PHE A 285 11.87 -2.55 13.61
CA PHE A 285 12.31 -1.55 14.56
C PHE A 285 11.94 -0.14 14.11
N ASN A 286 12.29 0.24 12.89
CA ASN A 286 12.09 1.60 12.41
C ASN A 286 10.62 1.93 12.09
N ALA A 287 9.84 0.98 11.57
CA ALA A 287 8.41 1.16 11.34
C ALA A 287 7.65 1.44 12.64
N GLN A 288 8.03 0.78 13.74
CA GLN A 288 7.44 1.03 15.07
C GLN A 288 7.80 2.41 15.64
N LEU A 289 8.94 2.98 15.26
CA LEU A 289 9.35 4.33 15.65
C LEU A 289 8.65 5.41 14.81
N ASN A 290 8.49 5.15 13.51
CA ASN A 290 7.91 6.10 12.56
C ASN A 290 6.37 6.15 12.62
N GLY A 291 5.72 5.10 13.14
CA GLY A 291 4.27 5.02 13.26
C GLY A 291 3.82 3.82 14.09
N TRP A 292 3.00 2.96 13.49
CA TRP A 292 2.45 1.76 14.14
C TRP A 292 2.73 0.50 13.34
N ARG A 293 2.62 -0.62 14.05
CA ARG A 293 2.64 -1.96 13.50
C ARG A 293 1.48 -2.75 14.06
N ALA A 294 0.91 -3.64 13.26
CA ALA A 294 -0.16 -4.53 13.67
C ALA A 294 -0.22 -5.79 12.80
N ASN A 295 -0.87 -6.82 13.29
CA ASN A 295 -1.37 -7.93 12.48
C ASN A 295 -2.85 -7.70 12.12
N SER A 296 -3.33 -8.38 11.09
CA SER A 296 -4.74 -8.39 10.71
C SER A 296 -5.63 -8.79 11.90
N THR A 297 -5.18 -9.74 12.73
CA THR A 297 -5.90 -10.21 13.94
C THR A 297 -6.13 -9.11 14.97
N ASP A 298 -5.27 -8.10 15.02
CA ASP A 298 -5.41 -6.97 15.93
C ASP A 298 -6.56 -6.04 15.51
N ILE A 299 -6.80 -5.87 14.20
CA ILE A 299 -7.69 -4.81 13.69
C ILE A 299 -8.94 -5.30 12.98
N LEU A 300 -8.96 -6.53 12.45
CA LEU A 300 -10.10 -7.04 11.69
C LEU A 300 -11.41 -7.02 12.49
N GLY A 301 -11.36 -7.28 13.80
CA GLY A 301 -12.53 -7.21 14.66
C GLY A 301 -13.14 -5.79 14.71
N ALA A 302 -12.29 -4.77 14.84
CA ALA A 302 -12.72 -3.37 14.84
C ALA A 302 -13.27 -2.94 13.48
N LEU A 303 -12.61 -3.31 12.38
CA LEU A 303 -13.06 -3.01 11.01
C LEU A 303 -14.41 -3.66 10.70
N LYS A 304 -14.59 -4.95 11.03
CA LYS A 304 -15.86 -5.67 10.84
C LYS A 304 -16.99 -5.08 11.67
N LYS A 305 -16.70 -4.59 12.89
CA LYS A 305 -17.70 -3.91 13.72
C LYS A 305 -18.14 -2.58 13.09
N ALA A 306 -17.19 -1.78 12.59
CA ALA A 306 -17.49 -0.52 11.94
C ALA A 306 -18.31 -0.69 10.65
N ALA A 307 -18.03 -1.73 9.86
CA ALA A 307 -18.78 -2.03 8.64
C ALA A 307 -20.27 -2.33 8.89
N LYS A 308 -20.62 -2.92 10.05
CA LYS A 308 -22.01 -3.24 10.42
C LYS A 308 -22.84 -2.03 10.88
N GLN A 309 -22.19 -0.89 11.11
CA GLN A 309 -22.82 0.32 11.64
C GLN A 309 -23.21 1.31 10.53
N LYS A 310 -22.92 0.98 9.27
CA LYS A 310 -23.35 1.71 8.07
C LYS A 310 -24.62 1.08 7.51
#